data_AF-A0A356BW72-F1
#
_entry.id   AF-A0A356BW72-F1
#
_cell.length_a   1.000
_cell.length_b   1.000
_cell.length_c   1.000
_cell.angle_alpha   90.00
_cell.angle_beta   90.00
_cell.angle_gamma   90.00
#
_symmetry.space_group_name_H-M   'P 1'
#
loop_
_entity.id
_entity.type
_entity.pdbx_description
1 polymer ?
#
loop_
_entity_poly.entity_id
_entity_poly.type
_entity_poly.pdbx_seq_one_letter_code
_entity_poly.pdbx_strand_id
1 'polypeptide(L)'
;MGAGPSGITSAIELADLGFSVILVDDKDHLAGKLVLQTHKFFGSMADCYAGTRGTDIAKILEEEARSRENITIMTSSTVVGVYSDGKAGIYQDRLDKYVHVSFEGLIVATGARERSLVFPGNDLPGVFGV
;
A
#
# COMPACT_ATOMS: atom_id res chain seq x y z
N MET A 1 3.86 4.07 4.77
CA MET A 1 3.28 4.72 3.57
C MET A 1 3.28 3.76 2.40
N GLY A 2 2.14 3.60 1.74
CA GLY A 2 1.81 2.53 0.80
C GLY A 2 1.17 1.34 1.52
N ALA A 3 0.01 0.90 1.03
CA ALA A 3 -0.77 -0.23 1.54
C ALA A 3 -0.78 -1.41 0.55
N GLY A 4 0.35 -1.64 -0.12
CA GLY A 4 0.64 -2.95 -0.73
C GLY A 4 0.84 -4.03 0.35
N PRO A 5 1.13 -5.28 -0.05
CA PRO A 5 1.33 -6.39 0.89
C PRO A 5 2.41 -6.06 1.94
N SER A 6 3.54 -5.48 1.54
CA SER A 6 4.60 -5.08 2.48
C SER A 6 4.13 -4.04 3.49
N GLY A 7 3.33 -3.05 3.06
CA GLY A 7 2.83 -2.00 3.94
C GLY A 7 1.78 -2.50 4.93
N ILE A 8 0.88 -3.37 4.47
CA ILE A 8 -0.16 -3.96 5.33
C ILE A 8 0.46 -4.87 6.38
N THR A 9 1.31 -5.81 5.97
CA THR A 9 1.96 -6.73 6.92
C THR A 9 2.80 -5.95 7.93
N SER A 10 3.53 -4.91 7.49
CA SER A 10 4.26 -4.04 8.42
C SER A 10 3.35 -3.35 9.43
N ALA A 11 2.17 -2.88 8.99
CA ALA A 11 1.21 -2.23 9.87
C ALA A 11 0.60 -3.20 10.88
N ILE A 12 0.27 -4.42 10.45
CA ILE A 12 -0.22 -5.51 11.29
C ILE A 12 0.80 -5.86 12.39
N GLU A 13 2.05 -6.11 12.01
CA GLU A 13 3.10 -6.49 12.96
C GLU A 13 3.37 -5.38 13.98
N LEU A 14 3.47 -4.12 13.54
CA LEU A 14 3.66 -3.00 14.46
C LEU A 14 2.45 -2.79 15.38
N ALA A 15 1.24 -3.00 14.87
CA ALA A 15 0.04 -2.92 15.66
C ALA A 15 -0.02 -4.03 16.73
N ASP A 16 0.37 -5.26 16.38
CA ASP A 16 0.40 -6.38 17.32
C ASP A 16 1.48 -6.20 18.41
N LEU A 17 2.55 -5.46 18.10
CA LEU A 17 3.55 -5.00 19.06
C LEU A 17 3.08 -3.82 19.94
N GLY A 18 1.88 -3.31 19.73
CA GLY A 18 1.26 -2.26 20.55
C GLY A 18 1.52 -0.83 20.08
N PHE A 19 2.12 -0.63 18.90
CA PHE A 19 2.30 0.72 18.35
C PHE A 19 0.99 1.27 17.75
N SER A 20 0.84 2.59 17.76
CA SER A 20 -0.17 3.27 16.95
C SER A 20 0.37 3.47 15.54
N VAL A 21 -0.37 2.98 14.53
CA VAL A 21 0.08 2.96 13.14
C VAL A 21 -0.87 3.75 12.28
N ILE A 22 -0.32 4.60 11.40
CA ILE A 22 -1.08 5.26 10.33
C ILE A 22 -0.65 4.64 9.00
N LEU A 23 -1.58 3.95 8.35
CA LEU A 23 -1.39 3.35 7.04
C LEU A 23 -2.07 4.21 5.97
N VAL A 24 -1.26 4.78 5.08
CA VAL A 24 -1.71 5.73 4.06
C VAL A 24 -1.50 5.14 2.67
N ASP A 25 -2.51 5.21 1.81
CA ASP A 25 -2.44 4.78 0.41
C ASP A 25 -3.26 5.69 -0.53
N ASP A 26 -2.73 5.92 -1.74
CA ASP A 26 -3.36 6.78 -2.74
C ASP A 26 -4.58 6.13 -3.41
N LYS A 27 -4.71 4.80 -3.32
CA LYS A 27 -5.85 4.05 -3.84
C LYS A 27 -7.00 4.00 -2.84
N ASP A 28 -8.18 3.73 -3.37
CA ASP A 28 -9.42 3.58 -2.59
C ASP A 28 -9.51 2.27 -1.80
N HIS A 29 -8.73 1.26 -2.21
CA HIS A 29 -8.62 -0.06 -1.59
C HIS A 29 -7.18 -0.40 -1.21
N LEU A 30 -7.02 -1.28 -0.22
CA LEU A 30 -5.71 -1.78 0.19
C LEU A 30 -5.23 -2.90 -0.76
N ALA A 31 -4.05 -3.45 -0.45
CA ALA A 31 -3.32 -4.55 -1.08
C ALA A 31 -2.52 -4.19 -2.35
N GLY A 32 -2.61 -2.95 -2.83
CA GLY A 32 -1.79 -2.46 -3.95
C GLY A 32 -1.88 -3.36 -5.18
N LYS A 33 -0.74 -3.74 -5.77
CA LYS A 33 -0.71 -4.58 -6.99
C LYS A 33 -1.09 -6.05 -6.78
N LEU A 34 -1.30 -6.50 -5.54
CA LEU A 34 -1.70 -7.87 -5.24
C LEU A 34 -3.07 -8.22 -5.87
N VAL A 35 -3.95 -7.22 -6.01
CA VAL A 35 -5.27 -7.33 -6.65
C VAL A 35 -5.18 -7.67 -8.15
N LEU A 36 -4.03 -7.46 -8.78
CA LEU A 36 -3.79 -7.79 -10.19
C LEU A 36 -3.19 -9.19 -10.37
N GLN A 37 -2.81 -9.86 -9.29
CA GLN A 37 -2.18 -11.18 -9.34
C GLN A 37 -3.23 -12.29 -9.37
N THR A 38 -3.61 -12.70 -10.59
CA THR A 38 -4.60 -13.74 -10.82
C THR A 38 -4.03 -15.15 -10.71
N HIS A 39 -2.71 -15.29 -10.70
CA HIS A 39 -2.01 -16.55 -10.47
C HIS A 39 -1.99 -16.91 -8.97
N LYS A 40 -1.78 -18.20 -8.68
CA LYS A 40 -1.58 -18.67 -7.31
C LYS A 40 -0.15 -18.38 -6.89
N PHE A 41 0.03 -17.82 -5.70
CA PHE A 41 1.37 -17.67 -5.15
C PHE A 41 1.98 -19.05 -4.82
N PHE A 42 3.29 -19.18 -5.07
CA PHE A 42 4.07 -20.38 -4.81
C PHE A 42 4.94 -20.15 -3.56
N GLY A 43 5.00 -21.14 -2.66
CA GLY A 43 5.76 -21.07 -1.41
C GLY A 43 5.10 -21.93 -0.33
N SER A 44 5.33 -21.64 0.95
CA SER A 44 4.60 -22.29 2.05
C SER A 44 3.27 -21.59 2.32
N MET A 45 2.26 -22.32 2.82
CA MET A 45 1.00 -21.72 3.25
C MET A 45 1.20 -20.66 4.35
N ALA A 46 2.16 -20.89 5.24
CA ALA A 46 2.48 -20.00 6.35
C ALA A 46 3.12 -18.67 5.90
N ASP A 47 3.95 -18.70 4.84
CA ASP A 47 4.73 -17.53 4.42
C ASP A 47 4.01 -16.66 3.37
N CYS A 48 3.14 -17.26 2.56
CA CYS A 48 2.56 -16.56 1.41
C CYS A 48 1.17 -17.05 0.99
N TYR A 49 0.45 -17.76 1.87
CA TYR A 49 -0.86 -18.35 1.57
C TYR A 49 -0.82 -19.21 0.28
N ALA A 50 0.23 -20.03 0.13
CA ALA A 50 0.49 -20.79 -1.09
C ALA A 50 -0.73 -21.53 -1.65
N GLY A 51 -0.99 -21.36 -2.95
CA GLY A 51 -2.19 -21.93 -3.59
C GLY A 51 -3.43 -21.04 -3.55
N THR A 52 -3.35 -19.88 -2.89
CA THR A 52 -4.35 -18.80 -2.88
C THR A 52 -4.03 -17.76 -3.96
N ARG A 53 -5.05 -17.17 -4.58
CA ARG A 53 -4.87 -16.10 -5.57
C ARG A 53 -4.52 -14.80 -4.86
N GLY A 54 -3.74 -13.93 -5.49
CA GLY A 54 -3.39 -12.63 -4.92
C GLY A 54 -4.61 -11.78 -4.57
N THR A 55 -5.69 -11.89 -5.34
CA THR A 55 -6.98 -11.22 -5.06
C THR A 55 -7.62 -11.65 -3.75
N ASP A 56 -7.43 -12.91 -3.33
CA ASP A 56 -8.02 -13.43 -2.10
C ASP A 56 -7.11 -13.09 -0.91
N ILE A 57 -5.79 -13.18 -1.09
CA ILE A 57 -4.80 -12.71 -0.10
C ILE A 57 -5.00 -11.23 0.19
N ALA A 58 -5.35 -10.43 -0.82
CA ALA A 58 -5.62 -9.00 -0.66
C ALA A 58 -6.76 -8.75 0.33
N LYS A 59 -7.85 -9.53 0.23
CA LYS A 59 -8.99 -9.43 1.13
C LYS A 59 -8.64 -9.85 2.54
N ILE A 60 -7.90 -10.95 2.69
CA ILE A 60 -7.45 -11.45 3.99
C ILE A 60 -6.61 -10.39 4.70
N LEU A 61 -5.60 -9.85 4.03
CA LEU A 61 -4.72 -8.82 4.60
C LEU A 61 -5.49 -7.52 4.91
N GLU A 62 -6.43 -7.12 4.06
CA GLU A 62 -7.28 -5.96 4.33
C GLU A 62 -8.17 -6.18 5.57
N GLU A 63 -8.80 -7.33 5.70
CA GLU A 63 -9.62 -7.69 6.86
C GLU A 63 -8.79 -7.72 8.15
N GLU A 64 -7.59 -8.30 8.10
CA GLU A 64 -6.65 -8.32 9.22
C GLU A 64 -6.19 -6.91 9.62
N ALA A 65 -5.88 -6.04 8.67
CA ALA A 65 -5.52 -4.66 8.98
C ALA A 65 -6.68 -3.90 9.63
N ARG A 66 -7.90 -4.13 9.13
CA ARG A 66 -9.11 -3.45 9.63
C ARG A 66 -9.60 -3.96 10.98
N SER A 67 -9.23 -5.18 11.37
CA SER A 67 -9.63 -5.74 12.67
C SER A 67 -8.82 -5.17 13.85
N ARG A 68 -7.73 -4.44 13.57
CA ARG A 68 -6.85 -3.84 14.58
C ARG A 68 -7.21 -2.37 14.82
N GLU A 69 -7.67 -2.06 16.03
CA GLU A 69 -8.15 -0.72 16.39
C GLU A 69 -7.04 0.36 16.41
N ASN A 70 -5.78 -0.06 16.58
CA ASN A 70 -4.62 0.83 16.60
C ASN A 70 -4.03 1.13 15.21
N ILE A 71 -4.63 0.61 14.13
CA ILE A 71 -4.29 0.98 12.76
C ILE A 71 -5.30 2.00 12.25
N THR A 72 -4.84 3.23 12.04
CA THR A 72 -5.61 4.25 11.31
C THR A 72 -5.34 4.10 9.82
N ILE A 73 -6.35 3.66 9.08
CA ILE A 73 -6.26 3.45 7.62
C ILE A 73 -6.77 4.70 6.90
N MET A 74 -5.93 5.26 6.03
CA MET A 74 -6.23 6.42 5.20
C MET A 74 -6.10 6.03 3.72
N THR A 75 -7.21 5.61 3.12
CA THR A 75 -7.31 5.38 1.67
C THR A 75 -7.62 6.68 0.93
N SER A 76 -7.45 6.67 -0.39
CA SER A 76 -7.60 7.85 -1.25
C SER A 76 -6.82 9.05 -0.70
N SER A 77 -5.63 8.78 -0.17
CA SER A 77 -4.82 9.73 0.57
C SER A 77 -3.36 9.62 0.12
N THR A 78 -2.79 10.71 -0.37
CA THR A 78 -1.41 10.74 -0.89
C THR A 78 -0.48 11.39 0.12
N VAL A 79 0.57 10.68 0.53
CA VAL A 79 1.72 11.32 1.21
C VAL A 79 2.49 12.13 0.17
N VAL A 80 2.38 13.45 0.22
CA VAL A 80 3.00 14.35 -0.77
C VAL A 80 4.39 14.82 -0.38
N GLY A 81 4.76 14.67 0.89
CA GLY A 81 6.07 15.07 1.40
C GLY A 81 6.35 14.52 2.78
N VAL A 82 7.63 14.25 3.04
CA VAL A 82 8.17 13.90 4.36
C VAL A 82 9.20 14.97 4.70
N TYR A 83 9.05 15.57 5.87
CA TYR A 83 9.82 16.72 6.32
C TYR A 83 10.85 16.32 7.39
N SER A 84 11.93 17.09 7.49
CA SER A 84 13.04 16.82 8.42
C SER A 84 12.66 16.93 9.89
N ASP A 85 11.52 17.55 10.21
CA ASP A 85 10.99 17.70 11.56
C ASP A 85 10.11 16.51 12.01
N GLY A 86 10.18 15.37 11.31
CA GLY A 86 9.41 14.17 11.66
C GLY A 86 7.93 14.26 11.33
N LYS A 87 7.57 15.05 10.31
CA LYS A 87 6.19 15.19 9.83
C LYS A 87 6.03 14.73 8.40
N ALA A 88 4.85 14.23 8.09
CA ALA A 88 4.41 13.93 6.73
C ALA A 88 3.21 14.80 6.37
N GLY A 89 3.24 15.36 5.16
CA GLY A 89 2.10 16.02 4.54
C GLY A 89 1.25 15.00 3.80
N ILE A 90 -0.04 14.92 4.11
CA ILE A 90 -0.98 13.98 3.49
C ILE A 90 -2.12 14.78 2.88
N TYR A 91 -2.37 14.57 1.59
CA TYR A 91 -3.54 15.09 0.89
C TYR A 91 -4.61 14.00 0.79
N GLN A 92 -5.80 14.26 1.35
CA GLN A 92 -6.95 13.36 1.37
C GLN A 92 -7.91 13.75 0.24
N ASP A 93 -7.87 13.02 -0.87
CA ASP A 93 -8.55 13.37 -2.11
C ASP A 93 -10.07 13.48 -1.94
N ARG A 94 -10.67 12.48 -1.27
CA ARG A 94 -12.13 12.45 -1.01
C ARG A 94 -12.63 13.58 -0.12
N LEU A 95 -11.75 14.17 0.68
CA LEU A 95 -12.10 15.20 1.66
C LEU A 95 -11.60 16.59 1.24
N ASP A 96 -10.89 16.69 0.11
CA ASP A 96 -10.21 17.89 -0.36
C ASP A 96 -9.43 18.58 0.78
N LYS A 97 -8.66 17.77 1.52
CA LYS A 97 -8.05 18.19 2.78
C LYS A 97 -6.57 17.85 2.83
N TYR A 98 -5.77 18.83 3.23
CA TYR A 98 -4.37 18.62 3.55
C TYR A 98 -4.16 18.55 5.06
N VAL A 99 -3.42 17.54 5.53
CA VAL A 99 -3.10 17.34 6.95
C VAL A 99 -1.62 17.10 7.15
N HIS A 100 -1.12 17.54 8.31
CA HIS A 100 0.20 17.19 8.80
C HIS A 100 0.08 16.11 9.85
N VAL A 101 0.88 15.06 9.71
CA VAL A 101 0.97 13.97 10.67
C VAL A 101 2.39 13.91 11.20
N SER A 102 2.56 14.04 12.51
CA SER A 102 3.83 13.77 13.19
C SER A 102 3.99 12.27 13.41
N PHE A 103 5.21 11.77 13.30
CA PHE A 103 5.52 10.35 13.52
C PHE A 103 6.88 10.18 14.21
N GLU A 104 7.05 9.05 14.91
CA GLU A 104 8.34 8.65 15.50
C GLU A 104 9.16 7.76 14.56
N GLY A 105 8.49 7.01 13.70
CA GLY A 105 9.11 6.14 12.71
C GLY A 105 8.34 6.14 11.39
N LEU A 106 9.05 5.85 10.30
CA LEU A 106 8.48 5.81 8.95
C LEU A 106 8.89 4.54 8.22
N ILE A 107 7.90 3.78 7.76
CA ILE A 107 8.09 2.66 6.82
C ILE A 107 7.68 3.12 5.42
N VAL A 108 8.59 2.98 4.46
CA VAL A 108 8.36 3.31 3.04
C VAL A 108 8.08 2.02 2.28
N ALA A 109 6.81 1.83 1.89
CA ALA A 109 6.31 0.66 1.18
C ALA A 109 5.55 1.07 -0.09
N THR A 110 6.02 2.10 -0.79
CA THR A 110 5.37 2.71 -1.97
C THR A 110 5.43 1.88 -3.25
N GLY A 111 5.98 0.67 -3.17
CA GLY A 111 6.14 -0.24 -4.31
C GLY A 111 7.11 0.29 -5.35
N ALA A 112 6.96 -0.23 -6.57
CA ALA A 112 7.72 0.16 -7.74
C ALA A 112 6.77 0.55 -8.88
N ARG A 113 7.25 1.43 -9.76
CA ARG A 113 6.58 1.75 -11.01
C ARG A 113 7.30 1.09 -12.16
N GLU A 114 6.52 0.65 -13.14
CA GLU A 114 7.08 0.13 -14.37
C GLU A 114 7.83 1.24 -15.13
N ARG A 115 8.90 0.86 -15.81
CA ARG A 115 9.66 1.78 -16.64
C ARG A 115 9.31 1.54 -18.11
N SER A 116 8.60 2.49 -18.72
CA SER A 116 8.31 2.43 -20.15
C SER A 116 9.61 2.39 -20.96
N LEU A 117 9.65 1.52 -21.97
CA LEU A 117 10.77 1.42 -22.91
C LEU A 117 10.68 2.55 -23.96
N VAL A 118 11.84 3.06 -24.37
CA VAL A 118 11.92 4.10 -25.40
C VAL A 118 12.12 3.45 -26.76
N PHE A 119 11.13 3.59 -27.64
CA PHE A 119 11.17 3.12 -29.03
C PHE A 119 10.25 4.00 -29.91
N PRO A 120 10.47 4.09 -31.23
CA PRO A 120 9.60 4.86 -32.12
C PRO A 120 8.14 4.38 -32.04
N GLY A 121 7.21 5.31 -31.74
CA GLY A 121 5.79 5.02 -31.58
C GLY A 121 5.39 4.45 -30.21
N ASN A 122 6.26 4.55 -29.20
CA ASN A 122 5.96 4.11 -27.83
C ASN A 122 4.89 4.95 -27.09
N ASP A 123 4.44 6.03 -27.72
CA ASP A 123 3.39 6.94 -27.26
C ASP A 123 2.05 6.75 -28.01
N LEU A 124 1.99 5.84 -28.98
CA LEU A 124 0.78 5.60 -29.78
C LEU A 124 -0.33 4.89 -28.98
N PRO A 125 -1.62 5.17 -29.26
CA PRO A 125 -2.73 4.44 -28.67
C PRO A 125 -2.62 2.92 -28.87
N GLY A 126 -2.80 2.16 -27.80
CA GLY A 126 -2.67 0.71 -27.82
C GLY A 126 -1.32 0.19 -27.30
N VAL A 127 -0.34 1.08 -27.08
CA VAL A 127 0.90 0.74 -26.39
C VAL A 127 0.68 0.85 -24.87
N PHE A 128 0.93 -0.23 -24.16
CA PHE A 128 0.83 -0.29 -22.69
C PHE A 128 2.09 -0.94 -22.12
N GLY A 129 2.45 -0.51 -20.91
CA GLY A 129 3.42 -1.23 -20.09
C GLY A 129 2.87 -2.58 -19.60
N VAL A 130 3.77 -3.51 -19.28
CA VAL A 130 3.51 -4.85 -18.74
C VAL A 130 3.64 -4.85 -17.22
#